data_AF-A0A9X2Q9B8-F1
#
_entry.id   AF-A0A9X2Q9B8-F1
#
_cell.length_a   1.000
_cell.length_b   1.000
_cell.length_c   1.000
_cell.angle_alpha   90.00
_cell.angle_beta   90.00
_cell.angle_gamma   90.00
#
_symmetry.space_group_name_H-M   'P 1'
#
loop_
_entity.id
_entity.type
_entity.pdbx_description
1 polymer ?
#
loop_
_entity_poly.entity_id
_entity_poly.type
_entity_poly.pdbx_seq_one_letter_code
_entity_poly.pdbx_strand_id
1 'polypeptide(L)' 'MKTASNIFLTLLWVLAIAGACTGAVITVAVVLNAKGAPQQAAGAATGCAAAIVPYVLARSFSEISDMDWG' A
#
# COMPACT_ATOMS: atom_id res chain seq x y z
N MET A 1 -8.34 -22.50 -12.72
CA MET A 1 -7.35 -21.89 -11.80
C MET A 1 -6.97 -20.45 -12.15
N LYS A 2 -6.78 -20.07 -13.43
CA LYS A 2 -6.44 -18.68 -13.84
C LYS A 2 -7.43 -17.60 -13.33
N THR A 3 -8.73 -17.88 -13.33
CA THR A 3 -9.76 -16.92 -12.86
C THR A 3 -9.63 -16.56 -11.38
N ALA A 4 -9.29 -17.54 -10.52
CA ALA A 4 -9.12 -17.30 -9.09
C ALA A 4 -7.88 -16.43 -8.81
N SER A 5 -6.79 -16.64 -9.55
CA SER A 5 -5.57 -15.82 -9.46
C SER A 5 -5.84 -14.37 -9.84
N ASN A 6 -6.58 -14.14 -10.94
CA ASN A 6 -6.88 -12.79 -11.42
C ASN A 6 -7.76 -12.01 -10.43
N ILE A 7 -8.72 -12.67 -9.80
CA ILE A 7 -9.54 -12.06 -8.74
C ILE A 7 -8.66 -11.69 -7.54
N PHE A 8 -7.78 -12.59 -7.12
CA PHE A 8 -6.87 -12.34 -6.00
C PHE A 8 -5.94 -11.15 -6.26
N LEU A 9 -5.32 -11.07 -7.44
CA LEU A 9 -4.47 -9.92 -7.82
C LEU A 9 -5.26 -8.61 -7.85
N THR A 10 -6.49 -8.65 -8.37
CA THR A 10 -7.37 -7.47 -8.37
C THR A 10 -7.62 -6.98 -6.95
N LEU A 11 -7.89 -7.87 -6.00
CA LEU A 11 -8.08 -7.51 -4.59
C LEU A 11 -6.81 -6.91 -3.97
N LEU A 12 -5.63 -7.43 -4.29
CA LEU A 12 -4.35 -6.86 -3.81
C LEU A 12 -4.12 -5.45 -4.35
N TRP A 13 -4.43 -5.19 -5.62
CA TRP A 13 -4.32 -3.86 -6.21
C TRP A 13 -5.34 -2.88 -5.63
N VAL A 14 -6.57 -3.33 -5.35
CA VAL A 14 -7.57 -2.53 -4.61
C VAL A 14 -7.04 -2.18 -3.21
N LEU A 15 -6.41 -3.13 -2.52
CA LEU A 15 -5.79 -2.89 -1.22
C LEU A 15 -4.63 -1.89 -1.31
N ALA A 16 -3.81 -1.95 -2.38
CA ALA A 16 -2.74 -0.98 -2.62
C ALA A 16 -3.29 0.45 -2.81
N ILE A 17 -4.37 0.60 -3.58
CA ILE A 17 -5.05 1.89 -3.76
C ILE A 17 -5.62 2.38 -2.43
N ALA A 18 -6.30 1.53 -1.68
CA ALA A 18 -6.85 1.88 -0.36
C ALA A 18 -5.74 2.28 0.64
N GLY A 19 -4.61 1.57 0.62
CA GLY A 19 -3.42 1.89 1.40
C GLY A 19 -2.82 3.25 1.03
N ALA A 20 -2.74 3.57 -0.26
CA ALA A 20 -2.27 4.87 -0.73
C ALA A 20 -3.19 6.02 -0.29
N CYS A 21 -4.50 5.86 -0.44
CA CYS A 21 -5.47 6.86 0.02
C CYS A 21 -5.41 7.05 1.54
N THR A 22 -5.38 5.94 2.30
CA THR A 22 -5.31 5.98 3.76
C THR A 22 -3.99 6.59 4.23
N GLY A 23 -2.87 6.24 3.58
CA GLY A 23 -1.55 6.80 3.86
C GLY A 23 -1.52 8.31 3.64
N ALA A 24 -2.08 8.81 2.54
CA ALA A 24 -2.20 10.24 2.28
C ALA A 24 -3.02 10.96 3.35
N VAL A 25 -4.17 10.39 3.74
CA VAL A 25 -5.02 10.95 4.81
C VAL A 25 -4.27 10.97 6.15
N ILE A 26 -3.58 9.89 6.52
CA ILE A 26 -2.79 9.82 7.76
C ILE A 26 -1.69 10.87 7.76
N THR A 27 -0.91 10.97 6.68
CA THR A 27 0.18 11.95 6.58
C THR A 27 -0.36 13.37 6.75
N VAL A 28 -1.42 13.74 6.02
CA VAL A 28 -2.02 15.08 6.13
C VAL A 28 -2.58 15.32 7.53
N ALA A 29 -3.35 14.37 8.07
CA ALA A 29 -3.98 14.52 9.38
C ALA A 29 -2.94 14.67 10.50
N VAL A 30 -1.87 13.87 10.50
CA VAL A 30 -0.83 13.95 11.52
C VAL A 30 0.01 15.20 11.37
N VAL A 31 0.39 15.59 10.15
CA VAL A 31 1.18 16.81 9.93
C VAL A 31 0.43 18.06 10.42
N LEU A 32 -0.89 18.13 10.19
CA LEU A 32 -1.72 19.26 10.62
C LEU A 32 -2.00 19.29 12.13
N ASN A 33 -1.99 18.14 12.83
CA ASN A 33 -2.35 18.04 14.26
C ASN A 33 -1.16 17.78 15.19
N ALA A 34 0.04 17.55 14.67
CA ALA A 34 1.21 17.22 15.48
C ALA A 34 1.65 18.41 16.35
N LYS A 35 2.06 18.10 17.59
CA LYS A 35 2.53 19.08 18.58
C LYS A 35 4.06 19.29 18.54
N GLY A 36 4.75 18.62 17.62
CA GLY A 36 6.19 18.74 17.47
C GLY A 36 6.73 17.95 16.28
N ALA A 37 7.96 18.27 15.89
CA ALA A 37 8.64 17.66 14.74
C ALA A 37 8.72 16.12 14.79
N PRO A 38 8.96 15.46 15.95
CA PRO A 38 9.00 13.99 16.00
C PRO A 38 7.68 13.32 15.60
N GLN A 39 6.54 13.91 15.99
CA GLN A 39 5.21 13.39 15.64
C GLN A 39 4.91 13.55 14.15
N GLN A 40 5.30 14.67 13.55
CA GLN A 40 5.16 14.88 12.11
C GLN A 40 5.96 13.83 11.32
N ALA A 41 7.21 13.58 11.70
CA ALA A 41 8.07 12.59 11.05
C ALA A 41 7.50 11.16 11.22
N ALA A 42 7.07 10.79 12.43
CA ALA A 42 6.49 9.46 12.68
C ALA A 42 5.17 9.26 11.92
N GLY A 43 4.32 10.29 11.86
CA GLY A 43 3.07 10.27 11.10
C GLY A 43 3.30 10.14 9.60
N ALA A 44 4.24 10.92 9.06
CA ALA A 44 4.64 10.82 7.66
C ALA A 44 5.19 9.42 7.33
N ALA A 45 6.07 8.86 8.17
CA ALA A 45 6.60 7.52 7.99
C ALA A 45 5.49 6.45 8.03
N THR A 46 4.52 6.58 8.94
CA THR A 46 3.36 5.68 9.03
C THR A 46 2.50 5.74 7.77
N GLY A 47 2.20 6.95 7.28
CA GLY A 47 1.44 7.14 6.04
C GLY A 47 2.17 6.57 4.82
N CYS A 48 3.49 6.77 4.73
CA CYS A 48 4.31 6.15 3.69
C CYS A 48 4.27 4.62 3.76
N ALA A 49 4.38 4.03 4.95
CA ALA A 49 4.31 2.58 5.13
C ALA A 49 2.94 2.01 4.71
N ALA A 50 1.85 2.70 5.07
CA ALA A 50 0.49 2.31 4.68
C ALA A 50 0.28 2.28 3.17
N ALA A 51 0.98 3.14 2.41
CA ALA A 51 0.95 3.14 0.95
C ALA A 51 1.88 2.07 0.33
N ILE A 52 3.12 1.97 0.83
CA ILE A 52 4.18 1.16 0.19
C ILE A 52 3.98 -0.34 0.42
N VAL A 53 3.64 -0.76 1.64
CA VAL A 53 3.52 -2.19 1.98
C VAL A 53 2.52 -2.93 1.08
N PRO A 54 1.26 -2.47 0.92
CA PRO A 54 0.31 -3.19 0.07
C PRO A 54 0.67 -3.10 -1.42
N TYR A 55 1.30 -2.02 -1.88
CA TYR A 55 1.81 -1.92 -3.25
C TYR A 55 2.89 -2.96 -3.54
N VAL A 56 3.89 -3.11 -2.66
CA VAL A 56 4.98 -4.08 -2.82
C VAL A 56 4.42 -5.50 -2.85
N LEU A 57 3.43 -5.81 -2.01
CA LEU A 57 2.72 -7.10 -2.03
C LEU A 57 2.01 -7.32 -3.37
N ALA A 58 1.17 -6.38 -3.82
CA ALA A 58 0.45 -6.50 -5.09
C ALA A 58 1.40 -6.67 -6.28
N ARG A 59 2.50 -5.90 -6.30
CA ARG A 59 3.53 -5.98 -7.35
C ARG A 59 4.23 -7.34 -7.35
N SER A 60 4.63 -7.84 -6.19
CA SER A 60 5.33 -9.12 -6.06
C SER A 60 4.47 -10.29 -6.55
N PHE A 61 3.18 -10.31 -6.16
CA PHE A 61 2.26 -11.35 -6.63
C PHE A 61 1.97 -11.25 -8.12
N SER A 62 1.91 -10.04 -8.68
CA SER A 62 1.72 -9.85 -10.13
C SER A 62 2.91 -10.40 -10.93
N GLU A 63 4.14 -10.24 -10.44
CA GLU A 63 5.31 -10.85 -11.09
C GLU A 63 5.31 -12.38 -10.99
N ILE A 64 4.92 -12.92 -9.84
CA ILE A 64 4.83 -14.37 -9.65
C ILE A 64 3.76 -14.98 -10.58
N SER A 65 2.64 -14.28 -10.80
CA SER A 65 1.59 -14.77 -11.69
C SER A 65 1.96 -14.71 -13.17
N ASP A 66 2.84 -13.77 -13.55
CA ASP A 66 3.31 -13.60 -14.93
C ASP A 66 4.52 -14.50 -15.25
N MET A 67 5.09 -15.17 -14.24
CA MET A 67 6.23 -16.07 -14.39
C MET A 67 5.79 -17.40 -15.03
N ASP A 68 5.89 -17.50 -16.36
CA ASP A 68 5.64 -18.72 -17.13
C ASP A 68 6.84 -19.68 -16.95
N TRP A 69 6.70 -20.67 -16.07
CA TRP A 69 7.71 -21.71 -15.83
C TRP A 69 7.66 -22.75 -16.96
N GLY A 70 8.35 -22.44 -18.06
CA GLY A 70 8.56 -23.34 -19.19
C GLY A 70 9.06 -24.72 -18.81
#